data_AF-A0A2G6THM7-F1
#
_entry.id   AF-A0A2G6THM7-F1
#
_cell.length_a   1.000
_cell.length_b   1.000
_cell.length_c   1.000
_cell.angle_alpha   90.00
_cell.angle_beta   90.00
_cell.angle_gamma   90.00
#
_symmetry.space_group_name_H-M   'P 1'
#
loop_
_entity.id
_entity.type
_entity.pdbx_description
1 polymer ?
#
loop_
_entity_poly.entity_id
_entity_poly.type
_entity_poly.pdbx_seq_one_letter_code
_entity_poly.pdbx_strand_id
1 'polypeptide(L)'
;MRIFDYLYYCLFRMFASIKRVGEKDENLAAIFFSVLLSTHSLMILFLLRYISPKGYFSLFPYNLLLKYLIGSVFLIWYFICSYYFLKRENYKRILSFYESLYKGKNKRMALIGVLYSLTTFLIFYMTAVYLANGTYF
;
A
#
# COMPACT_ATOMS: atom_id res chain seq x y z
N MET A 1 -11.23 0.01 9.66
CA MET A 1 -9.99 0.50 10.31
C MET A 1 -9.16 -0.60 10.97
N ARG A 2 -9.74 -1.60 11.68
CA ARG A 2 -8.96 -2.67 12.37
C ARG A 2 -7.96 -3.42 11.47
N ILE A 3 -8.31 -3.71 10.21
CA ILE A 3 -7.40 -4.40 9.27
C ILE A 3 -6.23 -3.49 8.86
N PHE A 4 -6.48 -2.20 8.61
CA PHE A 4 -5.42 -1.23 8.28
C PHE A 4 -4.47 -1.03 9.45
N ASP A 5 -5.00 -0.90 10.67
CA ASP A 5 -4.20 -0.78 11.90
C ASP A 5 -3.34 -2.04 12.12
N TYR A 6 -3.90 -3.22 11.87
CA TYR A 6 -3.16 -4.50 11.95
C TYR A 6 -2.05 -4.60 10.90
N LEU A 7 -2.33 -4.30 9.64
CA LEU A 7 -1.34 -4.32 8.56
C LEU A 7 -0.21 -3.32 8.82
N TYR A 8 -0.56 -2.12 9.26
CA TYR A 8 0.42 -1.11 9.69
C TYR A 8 1.32 -1.65 10.81
N TYR A 9 0.77 -2.31 11.83
CA TYR A 9 1.55 -2.93 12.90
C TYR A 9 2.51 -4.01 12.37
N CYS A 10 2.06 -4.89 11.46
CA CYS A 10 2.92 -5.89 10.85
C CYS A 10 4.08 -5.27 10.07
N LEU A 11 3.83 -4.19 9.32
CA LEU A 11 4.86 -3.44 8.60
C LEU A 11 5.83 -2.72 9.54
N PHE A 12 5.32 -2.11 10.61
CA PHE A 12 6.16 -1.55 11.66
C PHE A 12 7.09 -2.61 12.25
N ARG A 13 6.58 -3.81 12.56
CA ARG A 13 7.40 -4.91 13.09
C ARG A 13 8.45 -5.40 12.10
N MET A 14 8.12 -5.42 10.81
CA MET A 14 9.11 -5.68 9.76
C MET A 14 10.24 -4.66 9.83
N PHE A 15 9.91 -3.37 9.93
CA PHE A 15 10.94 -2.34 9.96
C PHE A 15 11.75 -2.32 11.27
N ALA A 16 11.10 -2.41 12.42
CA ALA A 16 11.74 -2.48 13.73
C ALA A 16 12.64 -3.72 13.93
N SER A 17 12.46 -4.76 13.10
CA SER A 17 13.33 -5.94 13.13
C SER A 17 14.68 -5.72 12.45
N ILE A 18 14.84 -4.64 11.68
CA ILE A 18 16.06 -4.30 10.96
C ILE A 18 16.78 -3.20 11.76
N LYS A 19 17.97 -3.49 12.27
CA LYS A 19 18.80 -2.47 12.96
C LYS A 19 19.09 -1.32 12.00
N ARG A 20 18.61 -0.12 12.35
CA ARG A 20 18.81 1.11 11.59
C ARG A 20 19.21 2.25 12.51
N VAL A 21 19.94 3.20 11.93
CA VAL A 21 20.32 4.47 12.57
C VAL A 21 19.66 5.58 11.76
N GLY A 22 18.90 6.48 12.41
CA GLY A 22 18.32 7.66 11.76
C GLY A 22 16.79 7.71 11.80
N GLU A 23 16.13 7.15 10.79
CA GLU A 23 14.67 7.27 10.64
C GLU A 23 13.88 6.46 11.67
N LYS A 24 12.78 7.05 12.13
CA LYS A 24 11.86 6.36 13.05
C LYS A 24 11.02 5.34 12.29
N ASP A 25 10.92 4.12 12.81
CA ASP A 25 10.25 2.99 12.17
C ASP A 25 8.77 3.26 11.85
N GLU A 26 8.09 4.12 12.61
CA GLU A 26 6.72 4.55 12.32
C GLU A 26 6.60 5.36 11.03
N ASN A 27 7.60 6.19 10.70
CA ASN A 27 7.59 6.97 9.47
C ASN A 27 7.80 6.04 8.27
N LEU A 28 8.75 5.13 8.38
CA LEU A 28 9.01 4.10 7.37
C LEU A 28 7.76 3.23 7.16
N ALA A 29 7.12 2.78 8.24
CA ALA A 29 5.88 2.03 8.17
C ALA A 29 4.75 2.82 7.48
N ALA A 30 4.56 4.10 7.81
CA ALA A 30 3.53 4.92 7.22
C ALA A 30 3.75 5.19 5.73
N ILE A 31 4.98 5.54 5.35
CA ILE A 31 5.36 5.80 3.95
C ILE A 31 5.21 4.51 3.15
N PHE A 32 5.77 3.41 3.64
CA PHE A 32 5.72 2.16 2.91
C PHE A 32 4.30 1.61 2.80
N PHE A 33 3.48 1.78 3.84
CA PHE A 33 2.07 1.42 3.76
C PHE A 33 1.31 2.26 2.74
N SER A 34 1.65 3.56 2.59
CA SER A 34 1.09 4.38 1.52
C SER A 34 1.46 3.87 0.12
N VAL A 35 2.69 3.36 -0.08
CA VAL A 35 3.10 2.71 -1.33
C VAL A 35 2.23 1.47 -1.60
N LEU A 36 2.07 0.59 -0.60
CA LEU A 36 1.28 -0.64 -0.77
C LEU A 36 -0.19 -0.36 -1.10
N LEU A 37 -0.81 0.62 -0.43
CA LEU A 37 -2.19 1.05 -0.73
C LEU A 37 -2.32 1.69 -2.11
N SER A 38 -1.30 2.42 -2.54
CA SER A 38 -1.22 2.98 -3.88
C SER A 38 -1.14 1.88 -4.93
N THR A 39 -0.30 0.87 -4.72
CA THR A 39 -0.18 -0.30 -5.58
C THR A 39 -1.52 -1.04 -5.70
N HIS A 40 -2.23 -1.28 -4.59
CA HIS A 40 -3.56 -1.88 -4.63
C HIS A 40 -4.57 -1.03 -5.43
N SER A 41 -4.55 0.29 -5.21
CA SER A 41 -5.46 1.21 -5.91
C SER A 41 -5.16 1.24 -7.41
N LEU A 42 -3.89 1.24 -7.80
CA LEU A 42 -3.48 1.16 -9.21
C LEU A 42 -3.93 -0.15 -9.86
N MET A 43 -3.83 -1.28 -9.16
CA MET A 43 -4.35 -2.55 -9.68
C MET A 43 -5.86 -2.48 -9.95
N ILE A 44 -6.63 -1.89 -9.03
CA ILE A 44 -8.08 -1.72 -9.21
C ILE A 44 -8.36 -0.81 -10.43
N LEU A 45 -7.63 0.29 -10.57
CA LEU A 45 -7.76 1.19 -11.72
C LEU A 45 -7.40 0.49 -13.05
N PHE A 46 -6.38 -0.36 -13.03
CA PHE A 46 -6.01 -1.17 -14.18
C PHE A 46 -7.06 -2.22 -14.55
N LEU A 47 -7.70 -2.86 -13.57
CA LEU A 47 -8.82 -3.77 -13.80
C LEU A 47 -10.05 -3.03 -14.35
N LEU A 48 -10.34 -1.82 -13.86
CA LEU A 48 -11.46 -1.01 -14.35
C LEU A 48 -11.31 -0.64 -15.84
N ARG A 49 -10.07 -0.45 -16.32
CA ARG A 49 -9.80 -0.25 -17.75
C ARG A 49 -10.22 -1.45 -18.61
N TYR A 50 -10.22 -2.67 -18.06
CA TYR A 50 -10.62 -3.89 -18.75
C TYR A 50 -12.14 -4.11 -18.75
N ILE A 51 -12.81 -3.74 -17.66
CA ILE A 51 -14.27 -3.87 -17.52
C ILE A 51 -15.01 -2.80 -18.34
N SER A 52 -14.40 -1.62 -18.48
CA SER A 52 -14.98 -0.52 -19.26
C SER A 52 -14.91 -0.81 -20.77
N PRO A 53 -15.87 -0.34 -21.59
CA PRO A 53 -15.86 -0.57 -23.03
C PRO A 53 -14.53 -0.17 -23.67
N LYS A 54 -13.98 -1.04 -24.54
CA LYS A 54 -12.76 -0.74 -25.32
C LYS A 54 -12.93 0.64 -25.99
N GLY A 55 -12.11 1.62 -25.60
CA GLY A 55 -12.12 2.97 -26.16
C GLY A 55 -12.64 4.10 -25.25
N TYR A 56 -13.27 3.80 -24.10
CA TYR A 56 -13.75 4.87 -23.20
C TYR A 56 -12.62 5.81 -22.73
N PHE A 57 -11.47 5.24 -22.37
CA PHE A 57 -10.29 5.99 -21.93
C PHE A 57 -9.31 6.35 -23.07
N SER A 58 -9.60 6.01 -24.33
CA SER A 58 -8.73 6.41 -25.45
C SER A 58 -9.03 7.81 -25.95
N LEU A 59 -10.26 8.30 -25.75
CA LEU A 59 -10.71 9.62 -26.18
C LEU A 59 -10.30 10.73 -25.21
N PHE A 60 -10.02 11.91 -25.75
CA PHE A 60 -9.88 13.13 -24.95
C PHE A 60 -11.26 13.52 -24.39
N PRO A 61 -11.37 13.97 -23.12
CA PRO A 61 -10.31 14.23 -22.13
C PRO A 61 -9.99 13.04 -21.21
N TYR A 62 -10.69 11.91 -21.35
CA TYR A 62 -10.65 10.78 -20.42
C TYR A 62 -9.27 10.13 -20.29
N ASN A 63 -8.46 10.12 -21.35
CA ASN A 63 -7.07 9.64 -21.32
C ASN A 63 -6.18 10.47 -20.39
N LEU A 64 -6.27 11.80 -20.47
CA LEU A 64 -5.50 12.70 -19.60
C LEU A 64 -5.95 12.55 -18.15
N LEU A 65 -7.26 12.50 -17.92
CA LEU A 65 -7.82 12.32 -16.57
C LEU A 65 -7.34 11.01 -15.95
N LEU A 66 -7.32 9.91 -16.70
CA LEU A 66 -6.81 8.63 -16.21
C LEU A 66 -5.31 8.69 -15.84
N LYS A 67 -4.48 9.36 -16.66
CA LYS A 67 -3.04 9.54 -16.37
C LYS A 67 -2.80 10.36 -15.12
N TYR A 68 -3.52 11.47 -14.96
CA TYR A 68 -3.43 12.30 -13.75
C TYR A 68 -3.90 11.53 -12.51
N LEU A 69 -5.00 10.79 -12.63
CA LEU A 69 -5.53 9.98 -11.55
C LEU A 69 -4.50 8.94 -11.11
N ILE A 70 -3.92 8.18 -12.05
CA ILE A 70 -2.82 7.22 -11.81
C ILE A 70 -1.63 7.89 -11.12
N GLY A 71 -1.15 9.03 -11.63
CA GLY A 71 0.01 9.74 -11.06
C GLY A 71 -0.25 10.30 -9.66
N SER A 72 -1.50 10.69 -9.36
CA SER A 72 -1.87 11.28 -8.07
C SER A 72 -2.16 10.28 -6.95
N VAL A 73 -2.41 9.00 -7.28
CA VAL A 73 -2.79 7.96 -6.30
C VAL A 73 -1.79 7.88 -5.14
N PHE A 74 -0.49 7.94 -5.45
CA PHE A 74 0.54 7.88 -4.42
C PHE A 74 0.47 9.06 -3.46
N LEU A 75 0.34 10.28 -3.98
CA LEU A 75 0.25 11.49 -3.16
C LEU A 75 -0.97 11.44 -2.24
N ILE A 76 -2.11 10.99 -2.76
CA ILE A 76 -3.35 10.86 -1.98
C ILE A 76 -3.12 9.92 -0.78
N TRP A 77 -2.60 8.72 -1.02
CA TRP A 77 -2.34 7.77 0.06
C TRP A 77 -1.24 8.22 1.01
N TYR A 78 -0.21 8.89 0.49
CA TYR A 78 0.86 9.46 1.31
C TYR A 78 0.28 10.47 2.31
N PHE A 79 -0.57 11.39 1.87
CA PHE A 79 -1.21 12.35 2.76
C PHE A 79 -2.16 11.69 3.75
N ILE A 80 -2.98 10.73 3.31
CA ILE A 80 -3.92 10.00 4.19
C ILE A 80 -3.16 9.24 5.28
N CYS A 81 -2.14 8.46 4.91
CA CYS A 81 -1.36 7.67 5.85
C CYS A 81 -0.56 8.56 6.81
N SER A 82 0.11 9.60 6.29
CA SER A 82 0.88 10.54 7.12
C SER A 82 -0.02 11.29 8.09
N TYR A 83 -1.20 11.73 7.65
CA TYR A 83 -2.16 12.40 8.52
C TYR A 83 -2.74 11.45 9.58
N TYR A 84 -3.22 10.27 9.17
CA TYR A 84 -3.89 9.34 10.06
C TYR A 84 -2.91 8.69 11.05
N PHE A 85 -1.79 8.13 10.59
CA PHE A 85 -0.86 7.41 11.47
C PHE A 85 0.03 8.37 12.27
N LEU A 86 0.65 9.34 11.61
CA LEU A 86 1.69 10.19 12.21
C LEU A 86 1.10 11.44 12.85
N LYS A 87 0.38 12.28 12.08
CA LYS A 87 -0.11 13.58 12.58
C LYS A 87 -1.13 13.45 13.70
N ARG A 88 -2.00 12.43 13.65
CA ARG A 88 -2.96 12.11 14.72
C ARG A 88 -2.36 11.20 15.82
N GLU A 89 -1.08 10.85 15.71
CA GLU A 89 -0.38 9.95 16.63
C GLU A 89 -1.07 8.59 16.84
N ASN A 90 -1.92 8.15 15.91
CA ASN A 90 -2.63 6.88 16.02
C ASN A 90 -1.67 5.69 16.08
N TYR A 91 -0.45 5.85 15.56
CA TYR A 91 0.60 4.83 15.68
C TYR A 91 0.81 4.42 17.15
N LYS A 92 0.82 5.35 18.12
CA LYS A 92 1.04 5.04 19.55
C LYS A 92 -0.04 4.07 20.06
N ARG A 93 -1.31 4.38 19.77
CA ARG A 93 -2.47 3.55 20.12
C ARG A 93 -2.41 2.17 19.46
N ILE A 94 -2.06 2.13 18.18
CA ILE A 94 -1.99 0.88 17.40
C ILE A 94 -0.89 -0.02 17.95
N LEU A 95 0.31 0.54 18.17
CA LEU A 95 1.43 -0.19 18.75
C LEU A 95 1.06 -0.72 20.13
N SER A 96 0.65 0.13 21.07
CA SER A 96 0.34 -0.32 22.44
C SER A 96 -0.71 -1.43 22.47
N PHE A 97 -1.76 -1.32 21.66
CA PHE A 97 -2.79 -2.34 21.53
C PHE A 97 -2.23 -3.67 21.01
N TYR A 98 -1.58 -3.68 19.85
CA TYR A 98 -1.12 -4.92 19.22
C TYR A 98 0.14 -5.52 19.87
N GLU A 99 0.96 -4.71 20.53
CA GLU A 99 2.06 -5.21 21.37
C GLU A 99 1.53 -5.99 22.57
N SER A 100 0.47 -5.51 23.22
CA SER A 100 -0.18 -6.24 24.31
C SER A 100 -0.80 -7.55 23.82
N LEU A 101 -1.48 -7.52 22.66
CA LEU A 101 -2.19 -8.67 22.11
C LEU A 101 -1.24 -9.77 21.58
N TYR A 102 -0.10 -9.37 21.02
CA TYR A 102 0.86 -10.27 20.38
C TYR A 102 2.22 -10.32 21.08
N LYS A 103 2.23 -10.14 22.40
CA LYS A 103 3.43 -10.20 23.24
C LYS A 103 4.26 -11.45 22.92
N GLY A 104 5.55 -11.26 22.64
CA GLY A 104 6.49 -12.33 22.30
C GLY A 104 6.39 -12.88 20.86
N LYS A 105 5.43 -12.43 20.04
CA LYS A 105 5.22 -12.89 18.65
C LYS A 105 5.78 -11.93 17.60
N ASN A 106 6.70 -11.04 17.98
CA ASN A 106 7.22 -9.96 17.13
C ASN A 106 7.77 -10.47 15.78
N LYS A 107 8.58 -11.54 15.80
CA LYS A 107 9.14 -12.14 14.57
C LYS A 107 8.04 -12.63 13.61
N ARG A 108 6.97 -13.22 14.14
CA ARG A 108 5.83 -13.69 13.32
C ARG A 108 5.10 -12.52 12.68
N MET A 109 4.92 -11.41 13.41
CA MET A 109 4.25 -10.22 12.89
C MET A 109 5.09 -9.52 11.82
N ALA A 110 6.41 -9.47 12.00
CA ALA A 110 7.36 -9.00 10.99
C ALA A 110 7.28 -9.85 9.71
N LEU A 111 7.25 -11.19 9.84
CA LEU A 111 7.11 -12.11 8.70
C LEU A 111 5.80 -11.86 7.93
N ILE A 112 4.68 -11.62 8.62
CA ILE A 112 3.40 -11.27 7.98
C ILE A 112 3.54 -9.95 7.22
N GLY A 113 4.25 -8.96 7.77
CA GLY A 113 4.54 -7.70 7.07
C GLY A 113 5.35 -7.91 5.78
N VAL A 114 6.38 -8.76 5.84
CA VAL A 114 7.20 -9.13 4.66
C VAL A 114 6.34 -9.83 3.61
N LEU A 115 5.57 -10.85 4.00
CA LEU A 115 4.70 -11.59 3.10
C LEU A 115 3.67 -10.69 2.44
N TYR A 116 2.99 -9.83 3.21
CA TYR A 116 2.04 -8.86 2.68
C TYR A 116 2.69 -7.99 1.60
N SER A 117 3.88 -7.46 1.87
CA SER A 117 4.61 -6.58 0.95
C SER A 117 4.99 -7.30 -0.34
N LEU A 118 5.61 -8.49 -0.22
CA LEU A 118 6.02 -9.29 -1.37
C LEU A 118 4.83 -9.70 -2.22
N THR A 119 3.75 -10.16 -1.59
CA THR A 119 2.53 -10.54 -2.29
C THR A 119 1.90 -9.37 -3.02
N THR A 120 1.83 -8.17 -2.41
CA THR A 120 1.29 -6.98 -3.09
C THR A 120 2.10 -6.62 -4.34
N PHE A 121 3.43 -6.61 -4.27
CA PHE A 121 4.27 -6.34 -5.45
C PHE A 121 4.19 -7.45 -6.50
N LEU A 122 4.16 -8.72 -6.09
CA LEU A 122 4.04 -9.85 -7.00
C LEU A 122 2.72 -9.81 -7.77
N ILE A 123 1.60 -9.58 -7.09
CA ILE A 123 0.29 -9.52 -7.76
C ILE A 123 0.22 -8.31 -8.69
N PHE A 124 0.77 -7.16 -8.28
CA PHE A 124 0.87 -5.99 -9.16
C PHE A 124 1.66 -6.29 -10.42
N TYR A 125 2.84 -6.91 -10.29
CA TYR A 125 3.67 -7.31 -11.43
C TYR A 125 2.91 -8.27 -12.35
N MET A 126 2.28 -9.32 -11.80
CA MET A 126 1.50 -10.28 -12.59
C MET A 126 0.34 -9.61 -13.32
N THR A 127 -0.34 -8.67 -12.67
CA THR A 127 -1.45 -7.91 -13.26
C THR A 127 -0.93 -7.00 -14.38
N ALA A 128 0.19 -6.31 -14.17
CA ALA A 128 0.81 -5.47 -15.18
C ALA A 128 1.26 -6.29 -16.42
N VAL A 129 1.90 -7.44 -16.20
CA VAL A 129 2.32 -8.36 -17.28
C VAL A 129 1.11 -8.91 -18.04
N TYR A 130 0.07 -9.37 -17.31
CA TYR A 130 -1.16 -9.85 -17.92
C TYR A 130 -1.80 -8.78 -18.83
N LEU A 131 -1.87 -7.53 -18.35
CA LEU A 131 -2.44 -6.43 -19.12
C LEU A 131 -1.56 -6.02 -20.31
N ALA A 132 -0.24 -6.06 -20.18
CA ALA A 132 0.68 -5.78 -21.28
C ALA A 132 0.60 -6.84 -22.39
N ASN A 133 0.33 -8.09 -22.04
CA ASN A 133 0.18 -9.19 -23.01
C ASN A 133 -1.25 -9.28 -23.58
N GLY A 134 -2.27 -8.89 -22.82
CA GLY A 134 -3.67 -8.85 -23.26
C GLY A 134 -4.01 -7.73 -24.25
N THR A 135 -3.11 -6.78 -24.48
CA THR A 135 -3.27 -5.71 -25.48
C THR A 135 -2.93 -6.12 -26.92
N TYR A 136 -2.57 -7.39 -27.16
CA TYR A 136 -2.25 -7.92 -28.50
C TYR A 136 -3.40 -8.68 -29.20
N PHE A 137 -4.64 -8.63 -28.68
CA PHE A 137 -5.82 -9.24 -29.33
C PHE A 137 -7.06 -8.29 -29.34
#